data_AF-A0A4D6XIY0-F1
#
_entry.id   AF-A0A4D6XIY0-F1
#
_cell.length_a   1.000
_cell.length_b   1.000
_cell.length_c   1.000
_cell.angle_alpha   90.00
_cell.angle_beta   90.00
_cell.angle_gamma   90.00
#
_symmetry.space_group_name_H-M   'P 1'
#
loop_
_entity.id
_entity.type
_entity.pdbx_description
1 polymer ?
#
loop_
_entity_poly.entity_id
_entity_poly.type
_entity_poly.pdbx_seq_one_letter_code
_entity_poly.pdbx_strand_id
1 'polypeptide(L)'
;MSTMEAISGLMANSNNIDVVSNNIANSSTIGFKSSTLSFFDIVSNSFYSNRLIRSGVGVSNMRQNFSNGILVQTGRDLDLGIVQDGFFRVLNSKGHAYYTRNGQFLLDKDKNIVNMEGMYLTGQNQFDLNNDLNNISKLEPINLKKSDILKSKQTNVIKLNADLIENANSTNTITGSDDDISNLETNNITVYDKNGKAQTINISIEKNKNEWILKVQSNNLNDSNDDKIDNTIYLKFDSQGELISDSTIQIESKNFKNLTLDIECKLRKSEHDNHTIQLSQNGYPEGNLQSFEILNNGEIIGQYTNQRVEKIGQIFLSKFVNPEKLKPESGNVWSATQEAGNETVGIAGDKGFGIMISKTLESSNVDLNKELINMIVAQRNYQSSAQAFKTEDKIINTLINLR
;
A
#
# COMPACT_ATOMS: atom_id res chain seq x y z
N MET A 1 34.06 39.81 -28.96
CA MET A 1 33.09 38.73 -29.11
C MET A 1 33.38 38.09 -30.44
N SER A 2 33.79 36.84 -30.44
CA SER A 2 33.94 36.05 -31.67
C SER A 2 32.58 35.47 -32.07
N THR A 3 32.35 35.22 -33.36
CA THR A 3 31.11 34.63 -33.89
C THR A 3 30.71 33.37 -33.12
N MET A 4 31.71 32.61 -32.67
CA MET A 4 31.58 31.42 -31.83
C MET A 4 30.87 31.71 -30.48
N GLU A 5 31.21 32.82 -29.82
CA GLU A 5 30.61 33.21 -28.54
C GLU A 5 29.12 33.54 -28.72
N ALA A 6 28.78 34.30 -29.77
CA ALA A 6 27.39 34.65 -30.09
C ALA A 6 26.57 33.41 -30.50
N ILE A 7 27.13 32.51 -31.30
CA ILE A 7 26.48 31.25 -31.70
C ILE A 7 26.24 30.34 -30.49
N SER A 8 27.24 30.19 -29.61
CA SER A 8 27.10 29.36 -28.40
C SER A 8 26.01 29.90 -27.47
N GLY A 9 25.93 31.23 -27.33
CA GLY A 9 24.86 31.90 -26.59
C GLY A 9 23.48 31.69 -27.21
N LEU A 10 23.37 31.73 -28.55
CA LEU A 10 22.11 31.44 -29.26
C LEU A 10 21.65 30.00 -29.00
N MET A 11 22.54 29.02 -29.16
CA MET A 11 22.22 27.60 -28.94
C MET A 11 21.82 27.32 -27.49
N ALA A 12 22.58 27.86 -26.52
CA ALA A 12 22.28 27.69 -25.10
C ALA A 12 20.91 28.28 -24.72
N ASN A 13 20.58 29.47 -25.24
CA ASN A 13 19.28 30.08 -24.99
C ASN A 13 18.15 29.36 -25.72
N SER A 14 18.38 28.81 -26.93
CA SER A 14 17.39 27.97 -27.62
C SER A 14 17.02 26.75 -26.79
N ASN A 15 18.02 26.01 -26.30
CA ASN A 15 17.78 24.86 -25.42
C ASN A 15 17.05 25.26 -24.12
N ASN A 16 17.35 26.45 -23.59
CA ASN A 16 16.64 26.96 -22.41
C ASN A 16 15.16 27.25 -22.72
N ILE A 17 14.87 27.87 -23.86
CA ILE A 17 13.49 28.10 -24.34
C ILE A 17 12.75 26.77 -24.48
N ASP A 18 13.39 25.73 -25.01
CA ASP A 18 12.77 24.41 -25.18
C ASP A 18 12.39 23.79 -23.83
N VAL A 19 13.29 23.85 -22.83
CA VAL A 19 13.03 23.33 -21.49
C VAL A 19 11.90 24.10 -20.79
N VAL A 20 11.93 25.43 -20.82
CA VAL A 20 10.88 26.26 -20.22
C VAL A 20 9.54 26.03 -20.94
N SER A 21 9.55 25.91 -22.27
CA SER A 21 8.35 25.59 -23.05
C SER A 21 7.78 24.22 -22.65
N ASN A 22 8.64 23.23 -22.45
CA ASN A 22 8.23 21.90 -22.02
C ASN A 22 7.62 21.92 -20.61
N ASN A 23 8.22 22.67 -19.67
CA ASN A 23 7.66 22.86 -18.34
C ASN A 23 6.27 23.50 -18.40
N ILE A 24 6.11 24.58 -19.18
CA ILE A 24 4.82 25.27 -19.35
C ILE A 24 3.76 24.32 -19.93
N ALA A 25 4.12 23.57 -20.98
CA ALA A 25 3.22 22.62 -21.63
C ALA A 25 2.75 21.51 -20.66
N ASN A 26 3.60 21.10 -19.72
CA ASN A 26 3.32 20.06 -18.73
C ASN A 26 2.93 20.61 -17.34
N SER A 27 2.55 21.88 -17.25
CA SER A 27 2.10 22.49 -16.00
C SER A 27 0.82 21.86 -15.42
N SER A 28 -0.01 21.26 -16.28
CA SER A 28 -1.23 20.54 -15.87
C SER A 28 -1.06 19.02 -15.85
N THR A 29 0.13 18.51 -16.20
CA THR A 29 0.40 17.08 -16.29
C THR A 29 0.64 16.49 -14.89
N ILE A 30 -0.11 15.45 -14.54
CA ILE A 30 -0.05 14.80 -13.23
C ILE A 30 1.28 14.04 -13.08
N GLY A 31 1.91 14.20 -11.92
CA GLY A 31 3.21 13.60 -11.60
C GLY A 31 4.40 14.21 -12.37
N PHE A 32 4.20 15.30 -13.13
CA PHE A 32 5.28 15.94 -13.88
C PHE A 32 6.27 16.67 -12.97
N LYS A 33 7.56 16.54 -13.29
CA LYS A 33 8.67 17.17 -12.57
C LYS A 33 9.39 18.15 -13.49
N SER A 34 9.36 19.42 -13.10
CA SER A 34 10.01 20.52 -13.80
C SER A 34 11.49 20.25 -14.04
N SER A 35 11.98 20.69 -15.19
CA SER A 35 13.38 20.55 -15.59
C SER A 35 14.05 21.90 -15.68
N THR A 36 15.35 21.95 -15.40
CA THR A 36 16.18 23.15 -15.53
C THR A 36 17.48 22.81 -16.26
N LEU A 37 18.00 23.78 -17.02
CA LEU A 37 19.25 23.63 -17.76
C LEU A 37 20.41 24.20 -16.96
N SER A 38 21.48 23.44 -16.81
CA SER A 38 22.74 23.92 -16.19
C SER A 38 23.71 24.37 -17.27
N PHE A 39 24.28 25.56 -17.11
CA PHE A 39 25.27 26.14 -18.05
C PHE A 39 26.67 26.11 -17.46
N PHE A 40 27.68 26.12 -18.32
CA PHE A 40 29.07 26.32 -17.94
C PHE A 40 29.76 27.26 -18.93
N ASP A 41 30.77 27.99 -18.48
CA ASP A 41 31.59 28.84 -19.32
C ASP A 41 32.63 28.01 -20.08
N ILE A 42 32.78 28.29 -21.38
CA ILE A 42 33.83 27.69 -22.19
C ILE A 42 35.05 28.60 -22.11
N VAL A 43 36.20 28.04 -21.75
CA VAL A 43 37.48 28.77 -21.70
C VAL A 43 38.45 28.09 -22.65
N SER A 44 39.03 28.87 -23.58
CA SER A 44 40.14 28.41 -24.42
C SER A 44 41.45 29.02 -23.95
N ASN A 45 42.48 28.18 -23.85
CA ASN A 45 43.83 28.64 -23.52
C ASN A 45 44.61 28.84 -24.83
N SER A 46 45.12 30.05 -25.07
CA SER A 46 45.96 30.33 -26.23
C SER A 46 47.41 29.95 -25.93
N PHE A 47 48.04 29.10 -26.75
CA PHE A 47 49.43 28.69 -26.58
C PHE A 47 50.45 29.83 -26.75
N TYR A 48 50.07 30.94 -27.38
CA TYR A 48 50.97 32.06 -27.72
C TYR A 48 50.81 33.29 -26.82
N SER A 49 49.78 33.34 -25.98
CA SER A 49 49.56 34.46 -25.07
C SER A 49 49.01 33.95 -23.75
N ASN A 50 49.52 34.45 -22.64
CA ASN A 50 49.08 34.11 -21.28
C ASN A 50 47.68 34.68 -20.94
N ARG A 51 46.82 34.86 -21.95
CA ARG A 51 45.52 35.51 -21.86
C ARG A 51 44.44 34.45 -22.01
N LEU A 52 43.74 34.18 -20.91
CA LEU A 52 42.55 33.34 -20.89
C LEU A 52 41.47 34.03 -21.74
N ILE A 53 41.07 33.40 -22.84
CA ILE A 53 39.96 33.88 -23.66
C ILE A 53 38.74 33.02 -23.31
N ARG A 54 37.70 33.66 -22.76
CA ARG A 54 36.40 33.03 -22.57
C ARG A 54 35.76 32.90 -23.95
N SER A 55 35.45 31.68 -24.36
CA SER A 55 35.02 31.32 -25.73
C SER A 55 33.52 31.04 -25.84
N GLY A 56 32.73 31.38 -24.83
CA GLY A 56 31.27 31.32 -24.88
C GLY A 56 30.68 30.50 -23.74
N VAL A 57 29.53 29.89 -24.00
CA VAL A 57 28.75 29.13 -23.01
C VAL A 57 28.37 27.76 -23.56
N GLY A 58 28.46 26.74 -22.72
CA GLY A 58 28.02 25.38 -22.99
C GLY A 58 26.83 24.99 -22.12
N VAL A 59 26.10 23.97 -22.56
CA VAL A 59 25.04 23.33 -21.79
C VAL A 59 25.63 22.08 -21.14
N SER A 60 25.64 22.01 -19.80
CA SER A 60 26.21 20.89 -19.06
C SER A 60 25.24 19.70 -19.07
N ASN A 61 24.07 19.89 -18.47
CA ASN A 61 23.09 18.83 -18.25
C ASN A 61 21.69 19.44 -18.03
N MET A 62 20.66 18.64 -18.30
CA MET A 62 19.30 18.89 -17.84
C MET A 62 19.11 18.24 -16.47
N ARG A 63 18.69 19.01 -15.48
CA ARG A 63 18.42 18.54 -14.11
C ARG A 63 16.91 18.59 -13.86
N GLN A 64 16.35 17.47 -13.42
CA GLN A 64 14.96 17.42 -12.98
C GLN A 64 14.85 17.81 -11.51
N ASN A 65 13.82 18.59 -11.20
CA ASN A 65 13.47 18.94 -9.84
C ASN A 65 12.42 17.96 -9.31
N PHE A 66 12.85 17.07 -8.42
CA PHE A 66 11.97 16.08 -7.77
C PHE A 66 11.25 16.59 -6.52
N SER A 67 11.21 17.91 -6.29
CA SER A 67 10.39 18.48 -5.23
C SER A 67 8.92 18.08 -5.40
N ASN A 68 8.20 17.96 -4.28
CA ASN A 68 6.80 17.58 -4.30
C ASN A 68 5.94 18.65 -4.99
N GLY A 69 4.92 18.19 -5.73
CA GLY A 69 3.78 19.00 -6.15
C GLY A 69 2.71 19.04 -5.07
N ILE A 70 1.62 19.75 -5.37
CA ILE A 70 0.42 19.77 -4.52
C ILE A 70 -0.34 18.46 -4.72
N LEU A 71 -0.83 17.85 -3.64
CA LEU A 71 -1.74 16.72 -3.72
C LEU A 71 -3.18 17.20 -3.87
N VAL A 72 -3.89 16.66 -4.86
CA VAL A 72 -5.29 16.95 -5.13
C VAL A 72 -6.10 15.69 -4.90
N GLN A 73 -7.17 15.79 -4.10
CA GLN A 73 -8.07 14.67 -3.85
C GLN A 73 -8.97 14.42 -5.05
N THR A 74 -9.07 13.17 -5.50
CA THR A 74 -9.88 12.77 -6.65
C THR A 74 -11.05 11.87 -6.28
N GLY A 75 -10.96 11.16 -5.15
CA GLY A 75 -11.98 10.23 -4.68
C GLY A 75 -11.94 8.85 -5.33
N ARG A 76 -11.04 8.60 -6.31
CA ARG A 76 -10.89 7.29 -6.97
C ARG A 76 -9.94 6.40 -6.19
N ASP A 77 -10.32 5.13 -5.97
CA ASP A 77 -9.56 4.22 -5.11
C ASP A 77 -8.14 3.89 -5.64
N LEU A 78 -7.92 3.97 -6.95
CA LEU A 78 -6.65 3.68 -7.61
C LEU A 78 -5.83 4.92 -7.97
N ASP A 79 -6.25 6.09 -7.51
CA ASP A 79 -5.45 7.30 -7.60
C ASP A 79 -4.60 7.42 -6.34
N LEU A 80 -3.27 7.37 -6.50
CA LEU A 80 -2.32 7.34 -5.41
C LEU A 80 -1.36 8.53 -5.47
N GLY A 81 -1.21 9.22 -4.34
CA GLY A 81 -0.23 10.29 -4.15
C GLY A 81 0.92 9.81 -3.29
N ILE A 82 2.14 10.29 -3.58
CA ILE A 82 3.30 10.11 -2.70
C ILE A 82 3.67 11.47 -2.11
N VAL A 83 3.81 11.54 -0.79
CA VAL A 83 4.38 12.71 -0.11
C VAL A 83 5.84 12.42 0.22
N GLN A 84 6.75 13.34 -0.11
CA GLN A 84 8.21 13.23 0.08
C GLN A 84 8.89 12.31 -0.95
N ASP A 85 9.90 11.55 -0.53
CA ASP A 85 10.75 10.77 -1.40
C ASP A 85 10.13 9.40 -1.72
N GLY A 86 10.12 9.03 -2.98
CA GLY A 86 9.72 7.69 -3.41
C GLY A 86 9.13 7.71 -4.80
N PHE A 87 9.23 6.60 -5.50
CA PHE A 87 8.62 6.40 -6.81
C PHE A 87 7.78 5.14 -6.79
N PHE A 88 6.67 5.15 -7.51
CA PHE A 88 5.99 3.92 -7.88
C PHE A 88 6.86 3.15 -8.87
N ARG A 89 6.98 1.85 -8.67
CA ARG A 89 7.73 0.96 -9.54
C ARG A 89 6.78 0.23 -10.46
N VAL A 90 6.94 0.45 -11.77
CA VAL A 90 6.11 -0.16 -12.81
C VAL A 90 6.95 -1.02 -13.75
N LEU A 91 6.38 -2.10 -14.27
CA LEU A 91 7.01 -2.98 -15.25
C LEU A 91 6.32 -2.84 -16.59
N ASN A 92 7.09 -2.71 -17.66
CA ASN A 92 6.54 -2.86 -19.00
C ASN A 92 6.22 -4.33 -19.33
N SER A 93 5.56 -4.58 -20.45
CA SER A 93 5.24 -5.93 -20.93
C SER A 93 6.47 -6.82 -21.22
N LYS A 94 7.67 -6.23 -21.29
CA LYS A 94 8.95 -6.93 -21.47
C LYS A 94 9.66 -7.23 -20.14
N GLY A 95 9.09 -6.84 -19.01
CA GLY A 95 9.67 -7.03 -17.67
C GLY A 95 10.75 -6.02 -17.28
N HIS A 96 10.92 -4.92 -18.01
CA HIS A 96 11.82 -3.83 -17.63
C HIS A 96 11.15 -2.91 -16.60
N ALA A 97 11.89 -2.54 -15.57
CA ALA A 97 11.44 -1.65 -14.52
C ALA A 97 11.60 -0.17 -14.90
N TYR A 98 10.54 0.57 -14.65
CA TYR A 98 10.46 2.02 -14.72
C TYR A 98 9.90 2.56 -13.42
N TYR A 99 10.16 3.83 -13.18
CA TYR A 99 9.78 4.54 -11.97
C TYR A 99 8.87 5.68 -12.37
N THR A 100 7.84 5.97 -11.58
CA THR A 100 6.95 7.09 -11.85
C THR A 100 6.45 7.75 -10.56
N ARG A 101 6.11 9.03 -10.67
CA ARG A 101 5.38 9.81 -9.66
C ARG A 101 3.91 9.94 -10.01
N ASN A 102 3.53 9.60 -11.25
CA ASN A 102 2.13 9.58 -11.66
C ASN A 102 1.45 8.35 -11.06
N GLY A 103 0.60 8.56 -10.06
CA GLY A 103 -0.17 7.49 -9.43
C GLY A 103 -1.57 7.30 -9.97
N GLN A 104 -1.81 7.66 -11.25
CA GLN A 104 -3.05 7.33 -11.94
C GLN A 104 -3.04 5.88 -12.41
N PHE A 105 -3.71 5.01 -11.66
CA PHE A 105 -3.81 3.58 -12.00
C PHE A 105 -5.23 3.16 -12.39
N LEU A 106 -5.29 2.06 -13.13
CA LEU A 106 -6.49 1.39 -13.62
C LEU A 106 -6.36 -0.12 -13.39
N LEU A 107 -7.48 -0.82 -13.43
CA LEU A 107 -7.48 -2.28 -13.49
C LEU A 107 -7.63 -2.73 -14.94
N ASP A 108 -6.76 -3.64 -15.37
CA ASP A 108 -6.90 -4.30 -16.66
C ASP A 108 -7.93 -5.46 -16.60
N LYS A 109 -8.14 -6.13 -17.74
CA LYS A 109 -9.06 -7.28 -17.85
C LYS A 109 -8.70 -8.44 -16.92
N ASP A 110 -7.41 -8.62 -16.63
CA ASP A 110 -6.89 -9.67 -15.77
C ASP A 110 -6.78 -9.22 -14.29
N LYS A 111 -7.33 -8.04 -13.96
CA LYS A 111 -7.32 -7.41 -12.65
C LYS A 111 -5.90 -7.09 -12.14
N ASN A 112 -4.97 -6.82 -13.04
CA ASN A 112 -3.69 -6.19 -12.68
C ASN A 112 -3.87 -4.69 -12.53
N ILE A 113 -3.13 -4.10 -11.60
CA ILE A 113 -3.04 -2.65 -11.48
C ILE A 113 -2.05 -2.14 -12.54
N VAL A 114 -2.55 -1.35 -13.49
CA VAL A 114 -1.76 -0.78 -14.60
C VAL A 114 -1.83 0.74 -14.61
N ASN A 115 -0.78 1.40 -15.08
CA ASN A 115 -0.83 2.84 -15.34
C ASN A 115 -1.49 3.13 -16.70
N MET A 116 -1.60 4.41 -17.06
CA MET A 116 -2.23 4.86 -18.31
C MET A 116 -1.49 4.37 -19.58
N GLU A 117 -0.20 4.07 -19.48
CA GLU A 117 0.61 3.51 -20.56
C GLU A 117 0.55 1.96 -20.63
N GLY A 118 -0.19 1.30 -19.74
CA GLY A 118 -0.31 -0.15 -19.68
C GLY A 118 0.86 -0.88 -19.01
N MET A 119 1.69 -0.15 -18.25
CA MET A 119 2.73 -0.74 -17.41
C MET A 119 2.14 -1.20 -16.08
N TYR A 120 2.59 -2.36 -15.59
CA TYR A 120 2.08 -3.01 -14.40
C TYR A 120 2.72 -2.45 -13.13
N LEU A 121 1.90 -1.99 -12.18
CA LEU A 121 2.38 -1.62 -10.85
C LEU A 121 2.88 -2.87 -10.12
N THR A 122 4.06 -2.75 -9.51
CA THR A 122 4.68 -3.86 -8.77
C THR A 122 4.57 -3.73 -7.27
N GLY A 123 4.55 -4.89 -6.62
CA GLY A 123 4.47 -5.04 -5.19
C GLY A 123 4.63 -6.50 -4.80
N GLN A 124 4.10 -6.85 -3.65
CA GLN A 124 4.05 -8.23 -3.15
C GLN A 124 2.60 -8.67 -3.03
N ASN A 125 2.21 -9.75 -3.71
CA ASN A 125 0.89 -10.33 -3.53
C ASN A 125 0.90 -11.25 -2.29
N GLN A 126 -0.09 -11.10 -1.40
CA GLN A 126 -0.17 -11.90 -0.17
C GLN A 126 -0.36 -13.40 -0.46
N PHE A 127 -1.01 -13.73 -1.60
CA PHE A 127 -1.42 -15.09 -1.93
C PHE A 127 -0.28 -16.03 -2.36
N ASP A 128 0.92 -15.50 -2.65
CA ASP A 128 2.08 -16.28 -3.08
C ASP A 128 3.17 -16.42 -2.00
N LEU A 129 2.89 -15.98 -0.76
CA LEU A 129 3.82 -16.13 0.36
C LEU A 129 3.20 -16.90 1.52
N ASN A 130 3.90 -17.95 1.92
CA ASN A 130 3.81 -18.55 3.25
C ASN A 130 4.23 -17.48 4.28
N ASN A 131 3.33 -16.56 4.62
CA ASN A 131 3.37 -15.68 5.79
C ASN A 131 4.70 -14.97 6.09
N ASP A 132 5.52 -14.67 5.07
CA ASP A 132 6.80 -13.98 5.21
C ASP A 132 6.74 -12.62 4.50
N LEU A 133 6.09 -11.68 5.17
CA LEU A 133 5.82 -10.31 4.73
C LEU A 133 7.08 -9.43 4.53
N ASN A 134 8.29 -9.97 4.78
CA ASN A 134 9.54 -9.20 4.80
C ASN A 134 10.51 -9.54 3.67
N ASN A 135 10.13 -10.40 2.71
CA ASN A 135 11.04 -10.80 1.64
C ASN A 135 10.87 -9.92 0.39
N ILE A 136 11.53 -8.75 0.41
CA ILE A 136 11.55 -7.71 -0.65
C ILE A 136 12.08 -8.25 -2.01
N SER A 137 12.63 -9.47 -2.05
CA SER A 137 13.20 -10.10 -3.25
C SER A 137 12.17 -10.68 -4.24
N LYS A 138 10.86 -10.48 -4.04
CA LYS A 138 9.80 -10.95 -4.94
C LYS A 138 8.81 -9.83 -5.32
N LEU A 139 9.31 -8.74 -5.90
CA LEU A 139 8.43 -7.75 -6.50
C LEU A 139 7.87 -8.27 -7.81
N GLU A 140 6.55 -8.46 -7.85
CA GLU A 140 5.80 -8.92 -9.01
C GLU A 140 4.64 -7.97 -9.30
N PRO A 141 4.03 -8.01 -10.50
CA PRO A 141 2.82 -7.29 -10.79
C PRO A 141 1.72 -7.57 -9.76
N ILE A 142 1.09 -6.53 -9.23
CA ILE A 142 -0.01 -6.67 -8.30
C ILE A 142 -1.24 -7.16 -9.06
N ASN A 143 -1.77 -8.31 -8.67
CA ASN A 143 -2.92 -8.94 -9.30
C ASN A 143 -4.04 -9.21 -8.29
N LEU A 144 -5.21 -8.62 -8.54
CA LEU A 144 -6.38 -8.73 -7.65
C LEU A 144 -7.31 -9.90 -8.02
N LYS A 145 -6.99 -10.72 -9.04
CA LYS A 145 -7.86 -11.83 -9.45
C LYS A 145 -7.88 -12.95 -8.41
N LYS A 146 -6.75 -13.23 -7.77
CA LYS A 146 -6.66 -14.22 -6.69
C LYS A 146 -7.45 -13.78 -5.43
N SER A 147 -7.73 -12.48 -5.28
CA SER A 147 -8.50 -11.94 -4.15
C SER A 147 -10.01 -11.89 -4.38
N ASP A 148 -10.53 -12.25 -5.56
CA ASP A 148 -11.98 -12.20 -5.82
C ASP A 148 -12.79 -13.08 -4.87
N ILE A 149 -12.23 -14.25 -4.55
CA ILE A 149 -12.84 -15.26 -3.70
C ILE A 149 -11.90 -15.53 -2.54
N LEU A 150 -12.33 -15.13 -1.35
CA LEU A 150 -11.71 -15.57 -0.10
C LEU A 150 -12.21 -16.97 0.22
N LYS A 151 -11.33 -17.96 0.07
CA LYS A 151 -11.63 -19.36 0.39
C LYS A 151 -12.07 -19.50 1.83
N SER A 152 -13.02 -20.39 2.08
CA SER A 152 -13.45 -20.72 3.44
C SER A 152 -12.26 -21.19 4.28
N LYS A 153 -12.29 -20.82 5.56
CA LYS A 153 -11.32 -21.27 6.55
C LYS A 153 -12.05 -22.11 7.58
N GLN A 154 -11.59 -23.35 7.73
CA GLN A 154 -12.09 -24.24 8.76
C GLN A 154 -11.84 -23.65 10.15
N THR A 155 -12.84 -23.78 11.02
CA THR A 155 -12.69 -23.41 12.43
C THR A 155 -11.79 -24.42 13.12
N ASN A 156 -10.67 -23.94 13.68
CA ASN A 156 -9.73 -24.77 14.44
C ASN A 156 -9.74 -24.42 15.93
N VAL A 157 -10.13 -23.19 16.28
CA VAL A 157 -10.13 -22.69 17.66
C VAL A 157 -11.46 -22.00 17.94
N ILE A 158 -12.10 -22.41 19.01
CA ILE A 158 -13.20 -21.69 19.67
C ILE A 158 -12.62 -21.13 20.97
N LYS A 159 -12.80 -19.84 21.23
CA LYS A 159 -12.44 -19.22 22.51
C LYS A 159 -13.70 -18.93 23.30
N LEU A 160 -13.73 -19.43 24.52
CA LEU A 160 -14.76 -19.20 25.52
C LEU A 160 -14.14 -18.35 26.64
N ASN A 161 -14.57 -17.10 26.74
CA ASN A 161 -14.26 -16.24 27.88
C ASN A 161 -15.51 -16.14 28.74
N ALA A 162 -15.45 -16.65 29.98
CA ALA A 162 -16.61 -16.63 30.87
C ALA A 162 -16.27 -16.14 32.28
N ASP A 163 -17.02 -15.13 32.75
CA ASP A 163 -17.03 -14.74 34.15
C ASP A 163 -18.23 -15.43 34.82
N LEU A 164 -17.94 -16.46 35.62
CA LEU A 164 -18.94 -17.23 36.37
C LEU A 164 -19.04 -16.68 37.80
N ILE A 165 -20.22 -16.79 38.40
CA ILE A 165 -20.53 -16.23 39.73
C ILE A 165 -20.73 -17.38 40.70
N GLU A 166 -19.93 -17.38 41.77
CA GLU A 166 -19.92 -18.47 42.75
C GLU A 166 -21.28 -18.63 43.46
N ASN A 167 -21.96 -17.51 43.75
CA ASN A 167 -23.25 -17.48 44.45
C ASN A 167 -24.47 -17.60 43.52
N ALA A 168 -24.29 -18.02 42.26
CA ALA A 168 -25.44 -18.35 41.41
C ALA A 168 -26.24 -19.49 42.07
N ASN A 169 -27.45 -19.18 42.54
CA ASN A 169 -28.32 -20.12 43.25
C ASN A 169 -28.74 -21.25 42.31
N SER A 170 -28.26 -22.48 42.55
CA SER A 170 -28.72 -23.67 41.85
C SER A 170 -30.04 -24.20 42.46
N THR A 171 -31.12 -23.43 42.44
CA THR A 171 -32.45 -23.97 42.81
C THR A 171 -33.58 -23.07 42.33
N ASN A 172 -34.34 -23.57 41.37
CA ASN A 172 -35.79 -23.56 41.46
C ASN A 172 -36.26 -24.98 41.12
N THR A 173 -36.33 -25.86 42.13
CA THR A 173 -37.21 -27.03 42.04
C THR A 173 -38.64 -26.52 42.16
N ILE A 174 -39.22 -26.09 41.04
CA ILE A 174 -40.67 -25.88 40.96
C ILE A 174 -41.28 -27.27 40.85
N THR A 175 -41.80 -27.78 41.95
CA THR A 175 -42.80 -28.85 41.93
C THR A 175 -44.09 -28.25 41.36
N GLY A 176 -44.19 -28.18 40.04
CA GLY A 176 -45.31 -27.61 39.31
C GLY A 176 -45.10 -27.86 37.83
N SER A 177 -46.11 -28.47 37.20
CA SER A 177 -46.10 -29.05 35.86
C SER A 177 -46.05 -28.04 34.70
N ASP A 178 -45.04 -27.17 34.69
CA ASP A 178 -44.66 -26.34 33.52
C ASP A 178 -43.12 -26.22 33.52
N ASP A 179 -42.47 -27.23 32.93
CA ASP A 179 -41.04 -27.30 32.58
C ASP A 179 -40.66 -26.07 31.70
N ASP A 180 -39.51 -25.39 31.74
CA ASP A 180 -38.16 -25.66 32.24
C ASP A 180 -37.42 -24.30 32.27
N ILE A 181 -36.90 -23.84 33.42
CA ILE A 181 -35.81 -22.85 33.46
C ILE A 181 -34.76 -23.40 34.41
N SER A 182 -34.01 -24.39 33.93
CA SER A 182 -32.69 -24.68 34.47
C SER A 182 -31.79 -23.45 34.24
N ASN A 183 -30.83 -23.20 35.13
CA ASN A 183 -29.80 -22.15 34.99
C ASN A 183 -28.82 -22.49 33.85
N LEU A 184 -29.36 -22.85 32.69
CA LEU A 184 -28.65 -23.23 31.49
C LEU A 184 -28.49 -21.99 30.64
N GLU A 185 -27.41 -21.25 30.87
CA GLU A 185 -27.01 -20.20 29.93
C GLU A 185 -26.49 -20.88 28.65
N THR A 186 -27.43 -21.20 27.77
CA THR A 186 -27.13 -21.78 26.46
C THR A 186 -26.73 -20.65 25.52
N ASN A 187 -25.45 -20.61 25.19
CA ASN A 187 -24.92 -19.70 24.19
C ASN A 187 -24.65 -20.48 22.92
N ASN A 188 -25.00 -19.92 21.77
CA ASN A 188 -24.76 -20.56 20.49
C ASN A 188 -23.59 -19.88 19.77
N ILE A 189 -22.80 -20.69 19.06
CA ILE A 189 -21.76 -20.21 18.16
C ILE A 189 -21.80 -20.99 16.85
N THR A 190 -21.70 -20.28 15.75
CA THR A 190 -21.61 -20.89 14.42
C THR A 190 -20.15 -21.15 14.07
N VAL A 191 -19.83 -22.40 13.79
CA VAL A 191 -18.53 -22.86 13.31
C VAL A 191 -18.60 -23.32 11.86
N TYR A 192 -17.45 -23.36 11.19
CA TYR A 192 -17.35 -23.62 9.75
C TYR A 192 -16.44 -24.81 9.45
N ASP A 193 -16.95 -25.78 8.70
CA ASP A 193 -16.18 -26.93 8.22
C ASP A 193 -15.17 -26.54 7.12
N LYS A 194 -14.40 -27.53 6.63
CA LYS A 194 -13.44 -27.32 5.53
C LYS A 194 -14.08 -26.84 4.22
N ASN A 195 -15.37 -27.11 4.01
CA ASN A 195 -16.13 -26.72 2.83
C ASN A 195 -16.86 -25.38 3.03
N GLY A 196 -16.73 -24.74 4.20
CA GLY A 196 -17.43 -23.50 4.54
C GLY A 196 -18.90 -23.68 4.96
N LYS A 197 -19.36 -24.91 5.20
CA LYS A 197 -20.71 -25.17 5.72
C LYS A 197 -20.78 -24.76 7.18
N ALA A 198 -21.83 -23.99 7.52
CA ALA A 198 -22.11 -23.55 8.88
C ALA A 198 -22.71 -24.69 9.71
N GLN A 199 -22.19 -24.89 10.92
CA GLN A 199 -22.75 -25.76 11.95
C GLN A 199 -22.85 -24.97 13.25
N THR A 200 -24.02 -24.95 13.88
CA THR A 200 -24.21 -24.27 15.16
C THR A 200 -23.91 -25.21 16.32
N ILE A 201 -23.06 -24.77 17.23
CA ILE A 201 -22.73 -25.43 18.48
C ILE A 201 -23.34 -24.64 19.62
N ASN A 202 -24.08 -25.32 20.48
CA ASN A 202 -24.58 -24.81 21.74
C ASN A 202 -23.56 -25.13 22.83
N ILE A 203 -23.10 -24.11 23.51
CA ILE A 203 -22.23 -24.21 24.68
C ILE A 203 -23.07 -23.79 25.88
N SER A 204 -23.23 -24.70 26.82
CA SER A 204 -24.00 -24.48 28.02
C SER A 204 -23.16 -24.76 29.26
N ILE A 205 -23.31 -23.90 30.26
CA ILE A 205 -22.61 -24.03 31.55
C ILE A 205 -23.67 -24.27 32.62
N GLU A 206 -23.54 -25.39 33.34
CA GLU A 206 -24.43 -25.77 34.44
C GLU A 206 -23.61 -25.87 35.73
N LYS A 207 -24.16 -25.39 36.84
CA LYS A 207 -23.59 -25.63 38.18
C LYS A 207 -24.25 -26.86 38.81
N ASN A 208 -23.47 -27.90 39.08
CA ASN A 208 -23.92 -29.08 39.82
C ASN A 208 -23.22 -29.14 41.18
N LYS A 209 -23.93 -28.73 42.24
CA LYS A 209 -23.40 -28.57 43.61
C LYS A 209 -22.22 -27.59 43.67
N ASN A 210 -20.99 -28.10 43.56
CA ASN A 210 -19.72 -27.36 43.61
C ASN A 210 -18.87 -27.49 42.33
N GLU A 211 -19.32 -28.23 41.33
CA GLU A 211 -18.61 -28.40 40.06
C GLU A 211 -19.38 -27.71 38.94
N TRP A 212 -18.66 -26.97 38.10
CA TRP A 212 -19.22 -26.34 36.91
C TRP A 212 -19.03 -27.28 35.72
N ILE A 213 -20.11 -27.59 35.03
CA ILE A 213 -20.14 -28.51 33.90
C ILE A 213 -20.38 -27.69 32.64
N LEU A 214 -19.42 -27.72 31.72
CA LEU A 214 -19.53 -27.14 30.39
C LEU A 214 -19.93 -28.25 29.41
N LYS A 215 -21.11 -28.14 28.81
CA LYS A 215 -21.58 -29.04 27.75
C LYS A 215 -21.49 -28.32 26.41
N VAL A 216 -20.83 -28.97 25.46
CA VAL A 216 -20.65 -28.50 24.08
C VAL A 216 -21.41 -29.45 23.17
N GLN A 217 -22.53 -29.00 22.62
CA GLN A 217 -23.47 -29.83 21.86
C GLN A 217 -23.77 -29.23 20.49
N SER A 218 -23.77 -30.03 19.42
CA SER A 218 -24.21 -29.56 18.10
C SER A 218 -25.74 -29.43 18.06
N ASN A 219 -26.25 -28.32 17.49
CA ASN A 219 -27.68 -28.01 17.43
C ASN A 219 -28.45 -28.76 16.32
N ASN A 220 -27.76 -29.40 15.36
CA ASN A 220 -28.42 -30.03 14.22
C ASN A 220 -29.00 -31.41 14.59
N LEU A 221 -30.33 -31.47 14.67
CA LEU A 221 -31.11 -32.68 14.96
C LEU A 221 -31.09 -33.73 13.83
N ASN A 222 -30.53 -33.39 12.67
CA ASN A 222 -30.48 -34.25 11.48
C ASN A 222 -29.07 -34.81 11.16
N ASP A 223 -28.11 -34.59 12.05
CA ASP A 223 -26.76 -35.13 11.89
C ASP A 223 -26.76 -36.64 12.19
N SER A 224 -26.07 -37.42 11.35
CA SER A 224 -25.72 -38.82 11.62
C SER A 224 -25.13 -38.93 13.03
N ASN A 225 -25.34 -40.04 13.76
CA ASN A 225 -24.76 -40.24 15.11
C ASN A 225 -23.24 -39.98 15.19
N ASP A 226 -22.53 -40.04 14.06
CA ASP A 226 -21.09 -39.81 13.90
C ASP A 226 -20.67 -38.33 13.69
N ASP A 227 -21.63 -37.43 13.42
CA ASP A 227 -21.40 -36.00 13.17
C ASP A 227 -21.74 -35.11 14.38
N LYS A 228 -22.33 -35.73 15.42
CA LYS A 228 -22.81 -35.06 16.63
C LYS A 228 -21.63 -34.70 17.53
N ILE A 229 -21.51 -33.41 17.84
CA ILE A 229 -20.59 -32.93 18.88
C ILE A 229 -21.35 -33.05 20.19
N ASP A 230 -20.82 -33.82 21.15
CA ASP A 230 -21.37 -33.95 22.50
C ASP A 230 -20.20 -34.15 23.48
N ASN A 231 -19.60 -33.05 23.91
CA ASN A 231 -18.50 -33.06 24.87
C ASN A 231 -18.97 -32.47 26.20
N THR A 232 -18.69 -33.19 27.29
CA THR A 232 -18.94 -32.72 28.66
C THR A 232 -17.62 -32.50 29.36
N ILE A 233 -17.41 -31.28 29.85
CA ILE A 233 -16.16 -30.80 30.42
C ILE A 233 -16.45 -30.35 31.86
N TYR A 234 -15.58 -30.74 32.79
CA TYR A 234 -15.69 -30.36 34.20
C TYR A 234 -14.70 -29.23 34.51
N LEU A 235 -15.22 -28.04 34.78
CA LEU A 235 -14.43 -26.87 35.14
C LEU A 235 -14.16 -26.88 36.65
N LYS A 236 -12.89 -26.81 37.03
CA LYS A 236 -12.44 -26.73 38.42
C LYS A 236 -11.73 -25.40 38.66
N PHE A 237 -12.06 -24.75 39.77
CA PHE A 237 -11.51 -23.45 40.15
C PHE A 237 -10.72 -23.54 41.46
N ASP A 238 -9.71 -22.69 41.62
CA ASP A 238 -8.98 -22.53 42.88
C ASP A 238 -9.74 -21.62 43.88
N SER A 239 -9.17 -21.44 45.08
CA SER A 239 -9.77 -20.58 46.12
C SER A 239 -9.80 -19.08 45.76
N GLN A 240 -9.06 -18.68 44.73
CA GLN A 240 -8.90 -17.33 44.21
C GLN A 240 -9.83 -17.07 43.01
N GLY A 241 -10.43 -18.13 42.45
CA GLY A 241 -11.36 -18.10 41.33
C GLY A 241 -10.70 -18.30 39.95
N GLU A 242 -9.45 -18.75 39.89
CA GLU A 242 -8.76 -19.09 38.65
C GLU A 242 -9.02 -20.56 38.24
N LEU A 243 -9.05 -20.83 36.93
CA LEU A 243 -9.28 -22.16 36.38
C LEU A 243 -8.06 -23.08 36.63
N ILE A 244 -8.27 -24.22 37.28
CA ILE A 244 -7.26 -25.28 37.47
C ILE A 244 -7.36 -26.37 36.39
N SER A 245 -8.55 -26.60 35.84
CA SER A 245 -8.78 -27.61 34.79
C SER A 245 -8.10 -27.23 33.47
N ASP A 246 -8.00 -28.19 32.53
CA ASP A 246 -7.42 -27.97 31.21
C ASP A 246 -8.09 -26.77 30.53
N SER A 247 -7.27 -25.76 30.20
CA SER A 247 -7.69 -24.56 29.50
C SER A 247 -7.92 -24.79 28.01
N THR A 248 -7.51 -25.95 27.48
CA THR A 248 -7.48 -26.23 26.04
C THR A 248 -7.94 -27.66 25.80
N ILE A 249 -9.12 -27.82 25.21
CA ILE A 249 -9.78 -29.12 25.08
C ILE A 249 -10.02 -29.42 23.61
N GLN A 250 -9.61 -30.60 23.16
CA GLN A 250 -9.91 -31.04 21.79
C GLN A 250 -11.37 -31.49 21.71
N ILE A 251 -12.11 -30.88 20.79
CA ILE A 251 -13.46 -31.30 20.44
C ILE A 251 -13.33 -32.33 19.32
N GLU A 252 -13.59 -33.59 19.63
CA GLU A 252 -13.62 -34.65 18.62
C GLU A 252 -14.86 -34.49 17.72
N SER A 253 -14.64 -34.41 16.41
CA SER A 253 -15.68 -34.42 15.39
C SER A 253 -15.10 -34.92 14.07
N LYS A 254 -15.85 -35.72 13.29
CA LYS A 254 -15.42 -36.13 11.95
C LYS A 254 -15.35 -34.96 10.96
N ASN A 255 -16.18 -33.93 11.14
CA ASN A 255 -16.24 -32.76 10.25
C ASN A 255 -15.14 -31.73 10.57
N PHE A 256 -14.62 -31.75 11.79
CA PHE A 256 -13.56 -30.85 12.23
C PHE A 256 -12.28 -31.60 12.61
N LYS A 257 -11.25 -31.50 11.77
CA LYS A 257 -9.92 -32.02 12.12
C LYS A 257 -9.26 -31.05 13.11
N ASN A 258 -9.06 -31.50 14.35
CA ASN A 258 -8.37 -30.76 15.41
C ASN A 258 -9.06 -29.46 15.83
N LEU A 259 -10.37 -29.49 16.08
CA LEU A 259 -11.06 -28.38 16.73
C LEU A 259 -10.64 -28.32 18.20
N THR A 260 -10.20 -27.16 18.65
CA THR A 260 -9.81 -26.89 20.04
C THR A 260 -10.74 -25.85 20.64
N LEU A 261 -11.09 -26.06 21.91
CA LEU A 261 -11.82 -25.12 22.73
C LEU A 261 -10.85 -24.57 23.77
N ASP A 262 -10.51 -23.29 23.62
CA ASP A 262 -9.74 -22.52 24.58
C ASP A 262 -10.72 -21.91 25.58
N ILE A 263 -10.52 -22.22 26.86
CA ILE A 263 -11.40 -21.84 27.96
C ILE A 263 -10.62 -20.90 28.87
N GLU A 264 -11.05 -19.64 28.91
CA GLU A 264 -10.63 -18.66 29.91
C GLU A 264 -11.85 -18.34 30.79
N CYS A 265 -12.00 -19.09 31.89
CA CYS A 265 -13.06 -18.83 32.85
C CYS A 265 -12.51 -18.28 34.16
N LYS A 266 -13.21 -17.32 34.75
CA LYS A 266 -12.93 -16.80 36.10
C LYS A 266 -14.16 -16.91 36.97
N LEU A 267 -13.97 -17.32 38.20
CA LEU A 267 -15.03 -17.39 39.20
C LEU A 267 -14.99 -16.12 40.06
N ARG A 268 -16.06 -15.34 40.04
CA ARG A 268 -16.21 -14.08 40.77
C ARG A 268 -17.12 -14.24 41.98
N LYS A 269 -16.69 -13.67 43.10
CA LYS A 269 -17.46 -13.53 44.34
C LYS A 269 -18.19 -12.19 44.33
N SER A 270 -19.32 -12.11 43.63
CA SER A 270 -20.15 -10.90 43.55
C SER A 270 -21.62 -11.30 43.67
N GLU A 271 -22.40 -10.54 44.43
CA GLU A 271 -23.84 -10.79 44.64
C GLU A 271 -24.73 -10.07 43.62
N HIS A 272 -24.16 -9.16 42.81
CA HIS A 272 -24.92 -8.23 41.96
C HIS A 272 -24.50 -8.23 40.49
N ASP A 273 -23.55 -9.07 40.09
CA ASP A 273 -23.16 -9.21 38.68
C ASP A 273 -24.00 -10.30 38.00
N ASN A 274 -24.09 -10.25 36.66
CA ASN A 274 -24.59 -11.35 35.84
C ASN A 274 -23.40 -12.14 35.27
N HIS A 275 -23.62 -13.41 34.95
CA HIS A 275 -22.65 -14.16 34.15
C HIS A 275 -22.40 -13.45 32.83
N THR A 276 -21.14 -13.38 32.41
CA THR A 276 -20.78 -12.84 31.10
C THR A 276 -20.07 -13.94 30.34
N ILE A 277 -20.68 -14.41 29.25
CA ILE A 277 -20.11 -15.42 28.37
C ILE A 277 -19.85 -14.76 27.01
N GLN A 278 -18.60 -14.80 26.57
CA GLN A 278 -18.17 -14.35 25.26
C GLN A 278 -17.58 -15.53 24.48
N LEU A 279 -18.15 -15.79 23.32
CA LEU A 279 -17.70 -16.83 22.40
C LEU A 279 -17.11 -16.19 21.15
N SER A 280 -15.95 -16.68 20.71
CA SER A 280 -15.36 -16.29 19.42
C SER A 280 -14.71 -17.48 18.72
N GLN A 281 -14.58 -17.40 17.41
CA GLN A 281 -14.03 -18.48 16.59
C GLN A 281 -13.23 -17.92 15.40
N ASN A 282 -12.35 -18.74 14.81
CA ASN A 282 -11.36 -18.30 13.82
C ASN A 282 -11.59 -18.76 12.36
N GLY A 283 -12.66 -19.49 12.10
CA GLY A 283 -13.12 -19.90 10.77
C GLY A 283 -14.13 -18.93 10.16
N TYR A 284 -14.38 -19.10 8.86
CA TYR A 284 -15.32 -18.28 8.09
C TYR A 284 -15.73 -18.99 6.80
N PRO A 285 -16.93 -18.70 6.27
CA PRO A 285 -17.37 -19.23 4.99
C PRO A 285 -16.65 -18.50 3.85
N GLU A 286 -16.83 -19.01 2.63
CA GLU A 286 -16.35 -18.33 1.43
C GLU A 286 -16.95 -16.93 1.32
N GLY A 287 -16.14 -15.96 0.92
CA GLY A 287 -16.54 -14.57 0.76
C GLY A 287 -16.11 -14.01 -0.60
N ASN A 288 -16.99 -13.26 -1.26
CA ASN A 288 -16.64 -12.52 -2.46
C ASN A 288 -16.13 -11.12 -2.10
N LEU A 289 -15.18 -10.61 -2.87
CA LEU A 289 -14.66 -9.25 -2.69
C LEU A 289 -15.75 -8.21 -3.00
N GLN A 290 -16.07 -7.35 -2.04
CA GLN A 290 -17.02 -6.24 -2.21
C GLN A 290 -16.32 -4.95 -2.61
N SER A 291 -15.27 -4.61 -1.88
CA SER A 291 -14.46 -3.42 -2.10
C SER A 291 -13.01 -3.71 -1.71
N PHE A 292 -12.10 -2.88 -2.22
CA PHE A 292 -10.72 -2.86 -1.75
C PHE A 292 -10.33 -1.43 -1.41
N GLU A 293 -9.38 -1.30 -0.49
CA GLU A 293 -8.84 -0.02 -0.08
C GLU A 293 -7.31 -0.13 -0.02
N ILE A 294 -6.64 0.98 -0.33
CA ILE A 294 -5.19 1.10 -0.24
C ILE A 294 -4.87 2.00 0.95
N LEU A 295 -4.15 1.45 1.91
CA LEU A 295 -3.71 2.14 3.12
C LEU A 295 -2.46 2.99 2.85
N ASN A 296 -2.16 3.92 3.76
CA ASN A 296 -1.06 4.87 3.60
C ASN A 296 0.34 4.23 3.60
N ASN A 297 0.46 3.01 4.12
CA ASN A 297 1.66 2.17 4.08
C ASN A 297 1.80 1.35 2.78
N GLY A 298 0.87 1.53 1.83
CA GLY A 298 0.81 0.80 0.56
C GLY A 298 0.15 -0.57 0.65
N GLU A 299 -0.36 -0.99 1.81
CA GLU A 299 -1.10 -2.24 1.92
C GLU A 299 -2.46 -2.14 1.23
N ILE A 300 -2.79 -3.17 0.46
CA ILE A 300 -4.08 -3.32 -0.21
C ILE A 300 -4.90 -4.29 0.63
N ILE A 301 -6.01 -3.81 1.17
CA ILE A 301 -6.95 -4.61 1.96
C ILE A 301 -8.25 -4.81 1.18
N GLY A 302 -8.82 -6.00 1.25
CA GLY A 302 -10.11 -6.35 0.67
C GLY A 302 -11.17 -6.51 1.74
N GLN A 303 -12.34 -5.93 1.52
CA GLN A 303 -13.54 -6.18 2.33
C GLN A 303 -14.43 -7.20 1.62
N TYR A 304 -14.82 -8.25 2.34
CA TYR A 304 -15.52 -9.40 1.78
C TYR A 304 -16.96 -9.51 2.28
N THR A 305 -17.81 -10.21 1.52
CA THR A 305 -19.23 -10.44 1.89
C THR A 305 -19.42 -11.16 3.23
N ASN A 306 -18.40 -11.89 3.70
CA ASN A 306 -18.38 -12.55 5.00
C ASN A 306 -17.89 -11.64 6.13
N GLN A 307 -17.89 -10.31 5.93
CA GLN A 307 -17.48 -9.27 6.89
C GLN A 307 -16.00 -9.37 7.32
N ARG A 308 -15.18 -10.10 6.57
CA ARG A 308 -13.74 -10.19 6.79
C ARG A 308 -13.03 -9.09 6.03
N VAL A 309 -11.95 -8.61 6.64
CA VAL A 309 -10.96 -7.74 6.01
C VAL A 309 -9.67 -8.52 5.93
N GLU A 310 -9.17 -8.76 4.72
CA GLU A 310 -7.93 -9.52 4.50
C GLU A 310 -6.97 -8.70 3.64
N LYS A 311 -5.67 -8.88 3.88
CA LYS A 311 -4.61 -8.25 3.09
C LYS A 311 -4.47 -8.98 1.75
N ILE A 312 -4.58 -8.25 0.66
CA ILE A 312 -4.46 -8.74 -0.72
C ILE A 312 -3.00 -8.66 -1.18
N GLY A 313 -2.34 -7.56 -0.85
CA GLY A 313 -0.96 -7.30 -1.26
C GLY A 313 -0.41 -6.01 -0.67
N GLN A 314 0.79 -5.64 -1.09
CA GLN A 314 1.46 -4.42 -0.65
C GLN A 314 2.26 -3.79 -1.77
N ILE A 315 2.04 -2.49 -1.99
CA ILE A 315 2.80 -1.64 -2.90
C ILE A 315 4.05 -1.16 -2.17
N PHE A 316 5.20 -1.28 -2.81
CA PHE A 316 6.46 -0.73 -2.32
C PHE A 316 6.84 0.52 -3.11
N LEU A 317 7.59 1.40 -2.47
CA LEU A 317 8.19 2.57 -3.10
C LEU A 317 9.66 2.30 -3.39
N SER A 318 10.13 2.84 -4.51
CA SER A 318 11.54 2.80 -4.89
C SER A 318 12.20 4.15 -4.62
N LYS A 319 13.44 4.13 -4.13
CA LYS A 319 14.28 5.29 -3.87
C LYS A 319 15.65 5.09 -4.51
N PHE A 320 16.25 6.20 -4.93
CA PHE A 320 17.60 6.25 -5.51
C PHE A 320 18.46 7.18 -4.67
N VAL A 321 19.77 6.92 -4.65
CA VAL A 321 20.75 7.79 -4.00
C VAL A 321 20.78 9.15 -4.70
N ASN A 322 20.74 9.15 -6.05
CA ASN A 322 20.70 10.36 -6.84
C ASN A 322 19.55 10.33 -7.87
N PRO A 323 18.35 10.79 -7.51
CA PRO A 323 17.20 10.77 -8.42
C PRO A 323 17.36 11.69 -9.63
N GLU A 324 18.17 12.76 -9.54
CA GLU A 324 18.40 13.70 -10.65
C GLU A 324 19.10 13.06 -11.86
N LYS A 325 19.74 11.91 -11.65
CA LYS A 325 20.45 11.14 -12.69
C LYS A 325 19.61 10.05 -13.32
N LEU A 326 18.35 9.92 -12.92
CA LEU A 326 17.40 9.07 -13.60
C LEU A 326 17.16 9.60 -15.02
N LYS A 327 17.06 8.68 -15.98
CA LYS A 327 16.83 9.05 -17.38
C LYS A 327 15.31 9.17 -17.61
N PRO A 328 14.81 10.33 -18.07
CA PRO A 328 13.41 10.45 -18.45
C PRO A 328 13.11 9.59 -19.68
N GLU A 329 11.96 8.94 -19.65
CA GLU A 329 11.40 8.16 -20.75
C GLU A 329 9.98 8.67 -21.03
N SER A 330 9.43 8.33 -22.19
CA SER A 330 8.08 8.78 -22.58
C SER A 330 7.00 8.23 -21.64
N GLY A 331 6.05 9.08 -21.23
CA GLY A 331 4.93 8.69 -20.34
C GLY A 331 5.16 9.01 -18.86
N ASN A 332 5.85 10.12 -18.54
CA ASN A 332 6.16 10.55 -17.16
C ASN A 332 6.79 9.44 -16.31
N VAL A 333 7.70 8.70 -16.92
CA VAL A 333 8.41 7.60 -16.30
C VAL A 333 9.91 7.78 -16.45
N TRP A 334 10.65 7.14 -15.56
CA TRP A 334 12.09 7.22 -15.45
C TRP A 334 12.71 5.83 -15.48
N SER A 335 13.87 5.71 -16.12
CA SER A 335 14.70 4.51 -16.08
C SER A 335 15.93 4.75 -15.19
N ALA A 336 16.35 3.70 -14.46
CA ALA A 336 17.54 3.76 -13.63
C ALA A 336 18.82 3.82 -14.48
N THR A 337 19.77 4.65 -14.06
CA THR A 337 21.09 4.76 -14.68
C THR A 337 22.17 4.36 -13.66
N GLN A 338 23.38 4.06 -14.14
CA GLN A 338 24.50 3.76 -13.25
C GLN A 338 24.84 4.94 -12.32
N GLU A 339 24.64 6.18 -12.76
CA GLU A 339 24.90 7.39 -11.97
C GLU A 339 23.81 7.67 -10.91
N ALA A 340 22.59 7.17 -11.10
CA ALA A 340 21.52 7.29 -10.11
C ALA A 340 21.73 6.40 -8.87
N GLY A 341 22.58 5.36 -9.02
CA GLY A 341 22.81 4.32 -8.03
C GLY A 341 21.79 3.19 -8.13
N ASN A 342 21.96 2.19 -7.26
CA ASN A 342 21.06 1.05 -7.20
C ASN A 342 19.69 1.44 -6.63
N GLU A 343 18.65 0.77 -7.14
CA GLU A 343 17.30 0.86 -6.61
C GLU A 343 17.26 0.36 -5.15
N THR A 344 16.73 1.18 -4.25
CA THR A 344 16.37 0.76 -2.88
C THR A 344 14.86 0.72 -2.76
N VAL A 345 14.31 -0.43 -2.40
CA VAL A 345 12.86 -0.64 -2.25
C VAL A 345 12.50 -0.65 -0.77
N GLY A 346 11.38 -0.02 -0.41
CA GLY A 346 10.88 -0.03 0.96
C GLY A 346 9.39 0.27 1.06
N ILE A 347 8.89 0.11 2.28
CA ILE A 347 7.48 0.33 2.62
C ILE A 347 7.22 1.84 2.70
N ALA A 348 6.06 2.29 2.21
CA ALA A 348 5.66 3.68 2.35
C ALA A 348 5.51 4.06 3.84
N GLY A 349 6.10 5.18 4.23
CA GLY A 349 6.09 5.66 5.62
C GLY A 349 7.15 5.06 6.55
N ASP A 350 7.97 4.10 6.07
CA ASP A 350 9.12 3.62 6.84
C ASP A 350 10.32 4.60 6.73
N LYS A 351 11.34 4.44 7.57
CA LYS A 351 12.48 5.36 7.69
C LYS A 351 13.15 5.64 6.33
N GLY A 352 12.96 6.87 5.83
CA GLY A 352 13.58 7.36 4.60
C GLY A 352 12.69 7.25 3.34
N PHE A 353 11.50 6.67 3.47
CA PHE A 353 10.48 6.64 2.42
C PHE A 353 9.32 7.58 2.74
N GLY A 354 8.74 8.15 1.69
CA GLY A 354 7.55 8.96 1.76
C GLY A 354 6.32 8.16 2.14
N ILE A 355 5.27 8.85 2.59
CA ILE A 355 3.96 8.24 2.85
C ILE A 355 3.14 8.22 1.56
N MET A 356 2.34 7.17 1.40
CA MET A 356 1.35 7.10 0.34
C MET A 356 0.03 7.68 0.86
N ILE A 357 -0.72 8.35 -0.01
CA ILE A 357 -2.07 8.82 0.29
C ILE A 357 -2.99 8.32 -0.80
N SER A 358 -3.99 7.54 -0.42
CA SER A 358 -4.99 7.03 -1.35
C SER A 358 -5.98 8.12 -1.76
N LYS A 359 -6.62 7.94 -2.91
CA LYS A 359 -7.63 8.85 -3.48
C LYS A 359 -7.10 10.26 -3.76
N THR A 360 -5.80 10.38 -4.01
CA THR A 360 -5.13 11.65 -4.30
C THR A 360 -4.16 11.50 -5.47
N LEU A 361 -3.90 12.60 -6.17
CA LEU A 361 -2.90 12.67 -7.23
C LEU A 361 -1.95 13.85 -7.00
N GLU A 362 -0.68 13.66 -7.36
CA GLU A 362 0.32 14.72 -7.32
C GLU A 362 0.24 15.59 -8.58
N SER A 363 -0.07 16.88 -8.42
CA SER A 363 0.01 17.86 -9.51
C SER A 363 1.45 18.11 -9.95
N SER A 364 1.62 18.67 -11.14
CA SER A 364 2.91 19.18 -11.61
C SER A 364 3.52 20.14 -10.58
N ASN A 365 4.84 20.06 -10.39
CA ASN A 365 5.56 21.01 -9.53
C ASN A 365 5.99 22.29 -10.28
N VAL A 366 5.49 22.50 -11.50
CA VAL A 366 5.77 23.68 -12.32
C VAL A 366 5.00 24.90 -11.78
N ASP A 367 5.72 25.97 -11.47
CA ASP A 367 5.14 27.29 -11.24
C ASP A 367 5.05 28.06 -12.56
N LEU A 368 3.83 28.19 -13.09
CA LEU A 368 3.59 28.84 -14.38
C LEU A 368 4.04 30.30 -14.40
N ASN A 369 3.87 31.04 -13.31
CA ASN A 369 4.27 32.44 -13.25
C ASN A 369 5.79 32.57 -13.36
N LYS A 370 6.52 31.70 -12.64
CA LYS A 370 7.97 31.64 -12.70
C LYS A 370 8.47 31.22 -14.09
N GLU A 371 7.86 30.21 -14.70
CA GLU A 371 8.26 29.74 -16.03
C GLU A 371 7.98 30.76 -17.14
N LEU A 372 6.87 31.51 -17.06
CA LEU A 372 6.59 32.59 -18.01
C LEU A 372 7.62 33.73 -17.92
N ILE A 373 8.08 34.06 -16.70
CA ILE A 373 9.19 35.02 -16.52
C ILE A 373 10.49 34.46 -17.09
N ASN A 374 10.81 33.19 -16.81
CA ASN A 374 12.00 32.52 -17.35
C ASN A 374 11.99 32.51 -18.89
N MET A 375 10.82 32.32 -19.50
CA MET A 375 10.63 32.38 -20.96
C MET A 375 10.99 33.76 -21.51
N ILE A 376 10.48 34.84 -20.88
CA ILE A 376 10.78 36.21 -21.30
C ILE A 376 12.28 36.50 -21.19
N VAL A 377 12.93 36.04 -20.11
CA VAL A 377 14.38 36.20 -19.92
C VAL A 377 15.16 35.43 -21.00
N ALA A 378 14.81 34.17 -21.26
CA ALA A 378 15.47 33.36 -22.27
C ALA A 378 15.31 33.94 -23.69
N GLN A 379 14.11 34.45 -24.03
CA GLN A 379 13.85 35.14 -25.29
C GLN A 379 14.67 36.43 -25.43
N ARG A 380 14.75 37.26 -24.38
CA ARG A 380 15.59 38.48 -24.39
C ARG A 380 17.08 38.15 -24.54
N ASN A 381 17.55 37.08 -23.90
CA ASN A 381 18.93 36.63 -24.03
C ASN A 381 19.24 36.09 -25.43
N TYR A 382 18.31 35.35 -26.03
CA TYR A 382 18.40 34.90 -27.42
C TYR A 382 18.46 36.08 -28.39
N GLN A 383 17.56 37.06 -28.25
CA GLN A 383 17.54 38.28 -29.07
C GLN A 383 18.84 39.08 -28.93
N SER A 384 19.36 39.20 -27.71
CA SER A 384 20.64 39.89 -27.43
C SER A 384 21.81 39.19 -28.12
N SER A 385 21.87 37.86 -28.04
CA SER A 385 22.89 37.05 -28.71
C SER A 385 22.78 37.14 -30.24
N ALA A 386 21.56 37.17 -30.78
CA ALA A 386 21.30 37.34 -32.21
C ALA A 386 21.77 38.72 -32.71
N GLN A 387 21.57 39.76 -31.91
CA GLN A 387 22.02 41.09 -32.25
C GLN A 387 23.55 41.19 -32.27
N ALA A 388 24.23 40.57 -31.30
CA ALA A 388 25.68 40.47 -31.30
C ALA A 388 26.22 39.77 -32.57
N PHE A 389 25.59 38.66 -32.97
CA PHE A 389 25.94 37.95 -34.21
C PHE A 389 25.78 38.85 -35.45
N LYS A 390 24.65 39.58 -35.56
CA LYS A 390 24.42 40.52 -36.67
C LYS A 390 25.46 41.64 -36.72
N THR A 391 25.85 42.18 -35.57
CA THR A 391 26.89 43.22 -35.52
C THR A 391 28.22 42.69 -36.01
N GLU A 392 28.60 41.48 -35.64
CA GLU A 392 29.85 40.86 -36.07
C GLU A 392 29.85 40.53 -37.56
N ASP A 393 28.74 39.97 -38.08
CA ASP A 393 28.56 39.73 -39.52
C ASP A 393 28.70 41.02 -40.34
N LYS A 394 28.13 42.13 -39.85
CA LYS A 394 28.29 43.45 -40.49
C LYS A 394 29.75 43.92 -40.52
N ILE A 395 30.53 43.68 -39.45
CA ILE A 395 31.95 44.04 -39.41
C ILE A 395 32.73 43.19 -40.43
N ILE A 396 32.48 41.89 -40.48
CA ILE A 396 33.13 40.98 -41.44
C ILE A 396 32.81 41.39 -42.88
N ASN A 397 31.54 41.64 -43.19
CA ASN A 397 31.12 42.07 -44.52
C ASN A 397 31.75 43.42 -44.91
N THR A 398 31.87 44.36 -43.97
CA THR A 398 32.57 45.63 -44.21
C THR A 398 34.05 45.39 -44.52
N LEU A 399 34.70 44.46 -43.81
CA LEU A 399 36.10 44.11 -44.01
C LEU A 399 36.35 43.42 -45.36
N ILE A 400 35.42 42.57 -45.80
CA ILE A 400 35.46 41.93 -47.13
C ILE A 400 35.33 42.97 -48.25
N ASN A 401 34.45 43.96 -48.08
CA ASN A 401 34.19 45.01 -49.07
C ASN A 401 35.25 46.14 -49.07
N LEU A 402 36.26 46.09 -48.21
CA LEU A 402 37.41 47.00 -48.21
C LEU A 402 38.54 46.55 -49.16
N ARG A 403 38.33 45.48 -49.92
CA ARG A 403 39.12 45.10 -51.10
C ARG A 403 38.55 45.77 -52.34
#